data_AF-A0A7T8GS80-F1
#
_entry.id   AF-A0A7T8GS80-F1
#
_cell.length_a   1.000
_cell.length_b   1.000
_cell.length_c   1.000
_cell.angle_alpha   90.00
_cell.angle_beta   90.00
_cell.angle_gamma   90.00
#
_symmetry.space_group_name_H-M   'P 1'
#
loop_
_entity.id
_entity.type
_entity.pdbx_description
1 polymer ?
#
loop_
_entity_poly.entity_id
_entity_poly.type
_entity_poly.pdbx_seq_one_letter_code
_entity_poly.pdbx_strand_id
1 'polypeptide(L)' 'MTKAGSDSQLAINDLARILLGVRRADRLRVVDLLDRSHLPSVNEILVKQTVISAWKAMKVSLEED' A
#
# COMPACT_ATOMS: atom_id res chain seq x y z
N MET A 1 -9.87 -0.36 -13.53
CA MET A 1 -9.32 -0.74 -12.21
C MET A 1 -10.10 -1.93 -11.69
N THR A 2 -9.42 -3.04 -11.36
CA THR A 2 -10.06 -4.25 -10.84
C THR A 2 -10.64 -3.99 -9.45
N LYS A 3 -11.85 -4.48 -9.18
CA LYS A 3 -12.60 -4.22 -7.93
C LYS A 3 -11.82 -4.56 -6.64
N ALA A 4 -10.99 -5.61 -6.68
CA ALA A 4 -10.16 -6.00 -5.55
C ALA A 4 -9.12 -4.94 -5.13
N GLY A 5 -8.56 -4.20 -6.09
CA GLY A 5 -7.59 -3.14 -5.82
C GLY A 5 -8.22 -1.93 -5.14
N SER A 6 -9.46 -1.58 -5.51
CA SER A 6 -10.20 -0.50 -4.84
C SER A 6 -10.59 -0.87 -3.42
N ASP A 7 -11.00 -2.11 -3.17
CA ASP A 7 -11.46 -2.56 -1.85
C ASP A 7 -10.30 -2.55 -0.83
N SER A 8 -9.11 -2.96 -1.26
CA SER A 8 -7.90 -2.94 -0.42
C SER A 8 -7.48 -1.51 -0.04
N GLN A 9 -7.54 -0.57 -0.98
CA GLN A 9 -7.22 0.83 -0.69
C GLN A 9 -8.26 1.47 0.23
N LEU A 10 -9.53 1.10 0.12
CA LEU A 10 -10.57 1.55 1.04
C LEU A 10 -10.31 1.06 2.47
N ALA A 11 -9.94 -0.21 2.63
CA ALA A 11 -9.60 -0.77 3.94
C ALA A 11 -8.39 -0.06 4.59
N ILE A 12 -7.33 0.21 3.82
CA ILE A 12 -6.16 0.97 4.29
C ILE A 12 -6.56 2.40 4.68
N ASN A 13 -7.41 3.06 3.89
CA ASN A 13 -7.88 4.40 4.21
C ASN A 13 -8.72 4.41 5.49
N ASP A 14 -9.57 3.41 5.71
CA ASP A 14 -10.35 3.31 6.95
C ASP A 14 -9.46 3.03 8.16
N LEU A 15 -8.42 2.20 8.02
CA LEU A 15 -7.39 2.02 9.04
C LEU A 15 -6.67 3.34 9.36
N ALA A 16 -6.24 4.08 8.34
CA ALA A 16 -5.59 5.38 8.51
C ALA A 16 -6.47 6.38 9.28
N ARG A 17 -7.78 6.38 8.99
CA ARG A 17 -8.75 7.21 9.72
C ARG A 17 -8.88 6.82 11.19
N ILE A 18 -8.90 5.52 11.49
CA ILE A 18 -8.94 5.00 12.86
C ILE A 18 -7.69 5.42 13.63
N LEU A 19 -6.50 5.25 13.04
CA LEU A 19 -5.23 5.62 13.68
C LEU A 19 -5.13 7.11 13.97
N LEU A 20 -5.66 7.95 13.08
CA LEU A 20 -5.62 9.41 13.22
C LEU A 20 -6.82 9.98 14.01
N GLY A 21 -7.81 9.16 14.35
CA GLY A 21 -9.04 9.60 15.04
C GLY A 21 -9.93 10.52 14.20
N VAL A 22 -9.84 10.47 12.86
CA VAL A 22 -10.57 11.34 11.93
C VAL A 22 -11.75 10.63 11.28
N ARG A 23 -12.73 11.39 10.79
CA ARG A 23 -13.95 10.87 10.16
C ARG A 23 -13.95 11.09 8.66
N ARG A 24 -14.82 10.36 7.94
CA ARG A 24 -15.04 10.61 6.49
C ARG A 24 -15.60 12.01 6.22
N ALA A 25 -16.35 12.58 7.17
CA ALA A 25 -16.91 13.92 7.09
C ALA A 25 -15.85 15.02 7.04
N ASP A 26 -14.62 14.76 7.52
CA ASP A 26 -13.52 15.73 7.53
C ASP A 26 -12.92 15.96 6.13
N ARG A 27 -13.36 15.16 5.13
CA ARG A 27 -13.02 15.30 3.69
C ARG A 27 -11.51 15.44 3.41
N LEU A 28 -10.69 14.79 4.22
CA LEU A 28 -9.25 14.75 4.03
C LEU A 28 -8.90 14.05 2.71
N ARG A 29 -7.91 14.58 2.00
CA ARG A 29 -7.37 13.92 0.80
C ARG A 29 -6.67 12.63 1.22
N VAL A 30 -6.77 11.60 0.39
CA VAL A 30 -6.16 10.29 0.66
C VAL A 30 -4.64 10.40 0.86
N VAL A 31 -3.97 11.25 0.09
CA VAL A 31 -2.52 11.48 0.24
C VAL A 31 -2.17 12.01 1.63
N ASP A 32 -2.89 13.02 2.12
CA ASP A 32 -2.66 13.60 3.45
C ASP A 32 -2.99 12.61 4.56
N LEU A 33 -4.02 11.79 4.34
CA LEU A 33 -4.44 10.75 5.28
C LEU A 33 -3.36 9.68 5.46
N LEU A 34 -2.81 9.18 4.35
CA LEU A 34 -1.75 8.17 4.35
C LEU A 34 -0.45 8.72 4.93
N ASP A 35 -0.02 9.91 4.49
CA ASP A 35 1.20 10.58 4.97
C ASP A 35 1.19 10.78 6.49
N ARG A 36 0.09 11.33 7.03
CA ARG A 36 -0.05 11.57 8.47
C ARG A 36 -0.14 10.29 9.30
N SER A 37 -0.70 9.21 8.73
CA SER A 37 -0.79 7.90 9.38
C SER A 37 0.48 7.05 9.22
N HIS A 38 1.44 7.53 8.41
CA HIS A 38 2.63 6.78 7.97
C HIS A 38 2.31 5.41 7.34
N LEU A 39 1.12 5.28 6.76
CA LEU A 39 0.72 4.06 6.06
C LEU A 39 1.06 4.16 4.57
N PRO A 40 1.68 3.12 3.99
CA PRO A 40 1.90 3.08 2.55
C PRO A 40 0.59 2.86 1.79
N SER A 41 0.53 3.37 0.57
CA SER A 41 -0.54 3.05 -0.38
C SER A 41 -0.45 1.62 -0.90
N VAL A 42 -1.55 1.08 -1.45
CA VAL A 42 -1.53 -0.24 -2.11
C VAL A 42 -0.48 -0.29 -3.22
N ASN A 43 -0.34 0.79 -3.99
CA ASN A 43 0.62 0.86 -5.09
C ASN A 43 2.06 0.77 -4.58
N GLU A 44 2.40 1.48 -3.51
CA GLU A 44 3.74 1.41 -2.91
C GLU A 44 4.03 0.02 -2.34
N ILE A 45 3.04 -0.62 -1.73
CA ILE A 45 3.18 -2.01 -1.25
C ILE A 45 3.48 -2.94 -2.43
N LEU A 46 2.71 -2.83 -3.51
CA LEU A 46 2.89 -3.68 -4.69
C LEU A 46 4.26 -3.47 -5.33
N VAL A 47 4.70 -2.23 -5.52
CA VAL A 47 6.03 -1.93 -6.08
C VAL A 47 7.13 -2.54 -5.21
N LYS A 48 7.06 -2.35 -3.88
CA LYS A 48 8.05 -2.95 -2.96
C LYS A 48 8.06 -4.47 -3.06
N GLN A 49 6.90 -5.11 -3.12
CA GLN A 49 6.79 -6.57 -3.27
C GLN A 49 7.33 -7.07 -4.61
N THR A 50 7.05 -6.37 -5.71
CA THR A 50 7.58 -6.71 -7.03
C THR A 50 9.11 -6.63 -7.05
N VAL A 51 9.70 -5.55 -6.50
CA VAL A 51 11.15 -5.40 -6.42
C VAL A 51 11.80 -6.51 -5.59
N ILE A 52 11.25 -6.82 -4.42
CA ILE A 52 11.74 -7.90 -3.57
C ILE A 52 11.66 -9.25 -4.28
N SER A 53 10.55 -9.51 -4.97
CA SER A 53 10.34 -10.78 -5.70
C SER A 53 11.27 -10.91 -6.89
N ALA A 54 11.48 -9.84 -7.65
CA ALA A 54 12.43 -9.80 -8.76
C ALA A 54 13.87 -10.04 -8.28
N TRP A 55 14.27 -9.39 -7.18
CA TRP A 55 15.59 -9.61 -6.58
C TRP A 55 15.80 -11.06 -6.12
N LYS A 56 14.79 -11.66 -5.48
CA LYS A 56 14.83 -13.08 -5.09
C LYS A 56 14.96 -13.99 -6.31
N ALA A 57 14.19 -13.74 -7.36
CA ALA A 57 14.25 -14.51 -8.60
C ALA A 57 15.64 -14.44 -9.24
N MET A 58 16.23 -13.24 -9.33
CA MET A 58 17.59 -13.07 -9.84
C MET A 58 18.63 -13.84 -9.01
N LYS A 59 18.50 -13.81 -7.67
CA LYS A 59 19.42 -14.55 -6.81
C LYS A 59 19.34 -16.06 -7.06
N VAL A 60 18.13 -16.60 -7.19
CA VAL A 60 17.93 -18.03 -7.48
C VAL A 60 18.55 -18.40 -8.83
N SER A 61 18.36 -17.59 -9.87
CA SER A 61 18.96 -17.84 -11.19
C SER A 61 20.48 -17.77 -11.22
N LEU A 62 21.13 -17.11 -10.26
CA LEU A 62 22.59 -17.06 -10.14
C LEU A 62 23.18 -18.21 -9.33
N GLU A 63 22.36 -19.00 -8.62
CA GLU A 63 22.78 -20.19 -7.87
C GLU A 63 22.61 -21.49 -8.69
N GLU A 64 21.95 -21.44 -9.86
CA GLU A 64 21.77 -22.58 -10.78
C GLU A 64 22.86 -22.70 -11.87
N ASP A 65 23.77 -21.72 -11.99
CA ASP A 65 24.98 -21.73 -12.84
C ASP A 65 26.25 -22.12 -12.05
#